data_AF-A0A225VLG2-F1
#
_entry.id   AF-A0A225VLG2-F1
#
_cell.length_a   1.000
_cell.length_b   1.000
_cell.length_c   1.000
_cell.angle_alpha   90.00
_cell.angle_beta   90.00
_cell.angle_gamma   90.00
#
_symmetry.space_group_name_H-M   'P 1'
#
loop_
_entity.id
_entity.type
_entity.pdbx_description
1 polymer ?
#
loop_
_entity_poly.entity_id
_entity_poly.type
_entity_poly.pdbx_seq_one_letter_code
_entity_poly.pdbx_strand_id
1 'polypeptide(L)'
;MKCEIAKLKADIASLIERRNDSLQLNGSFQFLTSPRVWLIAAEYVHHFSSYILSTVEPVELLHQASKFLNTVMVSDVIIGSHFGIEAQLENWRLYAQFFDKIQLGLRSMHMSTTETLVACTCVSVTITNRTLQQGFPHLNSDGTGGTKGGVWSPVAVRMLDQKLIMCGTVKFGLDVMDKVTRVDFQADMMTPMTKLLHNLRTVSYAFTKARITPDFYIVRDVDI
;
A
#
# COMPACT_ATOMS: atom_id res chain seq x y z
N MET A 1 -36.36 -14.99 -7.70
CA MET A 1 -35.95 -13.57 -7.88
C MET A 1 -36.63 -12.61 -6.91
N LYS A 2 -37.96 -12.38 -6.93
CA LYS A 2 -38.61 -11.44 -5.96
C LYS A 2 -38.45 -11.84 -4.49
N CYS A 3 -38.50 -13.13 -4.18
CA CYS A 3 -38.37 -13.66 -2.81
C CYS A 3 -36.94 -13.49 -2.23
N GLU A 4 -35.94 -13.57 -3.11
CA GLU A 4 -34.52 -13.47 -2.74
C GLU A 4 -34.10 -12.01 -2.47
N ILE A 5 -34.65 -11.08 -3.26
CA ILE A 5 -34.51 -9.64 -3.01
C ILE A 5 -35.18 -9.24 -1.69
N ALA A 6 -36.34 -9.82 -1.36
CA ALA A 6 -37.02 -9.56 -0.09
C ALA A 6 -36.21 -10.06 1.11
N LYS A 7 -35.60 -11.25 0.98
CA LYS A 7 -34.72 -11.81 2.02
C LYS A 7 -33.47 -10.94 2.24
N LEU A 8 -32.81 -10.54 1.15
CA LEU A 8 -31.63 -9.65 1.23
C LEU A 8 -31.95 -8.30 1.89
N LYS A 9 -33.13 -7.73 1.62
CA LYS A 9 -33.56 -6.49 2.28
C LYS A 9 -33.80 -6.66 3.78
N ALA A 10 -34.39 -7.79 4.19
CA ALA A 10 -34.59 -8.11 5.60
C ALA A 10 -33.25 -8.34 6.32
N ASP A 11 -32.32 -9.04 5.69
CA ASP A 11 -30.99 -9.28 6.25
C ASP A 11 -30.23 -7.96 6.43
N ILE A 12 -30.26 -7.05 5.44
CA ILE A 12 -29.65 -5.72 5.55
C ILE A 12 -30.28 -4.91 6.70
N ALA A 13 -31.61 -4.91 6.82
CA ALA A 13 -32.30 -4.21 7.90
C ALA A 13 -31.86 -4.73 9.28
N SER A 14 -31.78 -6.06 9.44
CA SER A 14 -31.34 -6.68 10.69
C SER A 14 -29.88 -6.39 11.04
N LEU A 15 -29.01 -6.23 10.03
CA LEU A 15 -27.61 -5.87 10.24
C LEU A 15 -27.45 -4.39 10.64
N ILE A 16 -28.28 -3.51 10.09
CA ILE A 16 -28.31 -2.09 10.49
C ILE A 16 -28.80 -1.95 11.94
N GLU A 17 -29.82 -2.70 12.33
CA GLU A 17 -30.35 -2.70 13.70
C GLU A 17 -29.32 -3.21 14.70
N ARG A 18 -28.67 -4.35 14.43
CA ARG A 18 -27.56 -4.86 15.25
C ARG A 18 -26.39 -3.88 15.36
N ARG A 19 -26.08 -3.14 14.29
CA ARG A 19 -25.07 -2.07 14.33
C ARG A 19 -25.50 -0.93 15.26
N ASN A 20 -26.76 -0.52 15.22
CA ASN A 20 -27.26 0.55 16.07
C ASN A 20 -27.33 0.12 17.55
N ASP A 21 -27.71 -1.13 17.83
CA ASP A 21 -27.75 -1.66 19.19
C ASP A 21 -26.34 -1.81 19.78
N SER A 22 -25.37 -2.27 18.98
CA SER A 22 -23.96 -2.33 19.39
C SER A 22 -23.33 -0.94 19.60
N LEU A 23 -23.84 0.09 18.94
CA LEU A 23 -23.47 1.49 19.20
C LEU A 23 -24.09 2.01 20.51
N GLN A 24 -25.27 1.55 20.90
CA GLN A 24 -25.91 1.95 22.17
C GLN A 24 -25.32 1.22 23.39
N LEU A 25 -24.94 -0.05 23.26
CA LEU A 25 -24.27 -0.82 24.32
C LEU A 25 -22.82 -0.36 24.61
N ASN A 26 -22.18 0.36 23.69
CA ASN A 26 -20.86 0.95 23.86
C ASN A 26 -20.89 2.38 24.47
N GLY A 27 -21.99 2.77 25.12
CA GLY A 27 -22.27 4.10 25.67
C GLY A 27 -21.30 4.65 26.76
N SER A 28 -20.12 4.06 26.94
CA SER A 28 -19.06 4.58 27.82
C SER A 28 -17.65 4.51 27.23
N PHE A 29 -17.47 4.15 25.95
CA PHE A 29 -16.23 4.46 25.23
C PHE A 29 -16.42 5.76 24.46
N GLN A 30 -15.96 6.86 25.06
CA GLN A 30 -15.79 8.12 24.35
C GLN A 30 -14.88 7.88 23.14
N PHE A 31 -15.47 7.69 21.95
CA PHE A 31 -14.79 7.88 20.68
C PHE A 31 -14.51 9.37 20.51
N LEU A 32 -13.53 9.90 21.24
CA LEU A 32 -12.87 11.16 20.93
C LEU A 32 -11.91 10.91 19.78
N THR A 33 -12.45 10.57 18.61
CA THR A 33 -11.70 10.58 17.36
C THR A 33 -12.39 11.55 16.43
N SER A 34 -11.68 12.59 16.02
CA SER A 34 -12.16 13.53 15.03
C SER A 34 -12.48 12.77 13.73
N PRO A 35 -13.68 12.93 13.13
CA PRO A 35 -14.01 12.38 11.81
C PRO A 35 -12.95 12.68 10.74
N ARG A 36 -12.16 13.74 10.97
CA ARG A 36 -11.06 14.20 10.14
C ARG A 36 -9.95 13.16 9.94
N VAL A 37 -9.58 12.39 10.96
CA VAL A 37 -8.45 11.44 10.87
C VAL A 37 -8.76 10.31 9.88
N TRP A 38 -9.98 9.78 9.95
CA TRP A 38 -10.47 8.75 9.03
C TRP A 38 -10.54 9.26 7.60
N LEU A 39 -10.94 10.52 7.42
CA LEU A 39 -10.94 11.18 6.12
C LEU A 39 -9.53 11.34 5.57
N ILE A 40 -8.55 11.75 6.40
CA ILE A 40 -7.14 11.86 6.01
C ILE A 40 -6.63 10.52 5.46
N ALA A 41 -6.89 9.40 6.12
CA ALA A 41 -6.44 8.09 5.64
C ALA A 41 -7.11 7.66 4.33
N ALA A 42 -8.42 7.92 4.19
CA ALA A 42 -9.15 7.62 2.95
C ALA A 42 -8.64 8.46 1.77
N GLU A 43 -8.46 9.77 1.97
CA GLU A 43 -7.91 10.70 0.97
C GLU A 43 -6.46 10.37 0.62
N TYR A 44 -5.65 9.97 1.60
CA TYR A 44 -4.28 9.51 1.36
C TYR A 44 -4.25 8.31 0.39
N VAL A 45 -5.09 7.29 0.63
CA VAL A 45 -5.17 6.11 -0.24
C VAL A 45 -5.67 6.50 -1.64
N HIS A 46 -6.62 7.44 -1.71
CA HIS A 46 -7.12 7.98 -2.96
C HIS A 46 -6.02 8.69 -3.76
N HIS A 47 -5.32 9.65 -3.15
CA HIS A 47 -4.22 10.38 -3.79
C HIS A 47 -3.09 9.47 -4.26
N PHE A 48 -2.68 8.50 -3.43
CA PHE A 48 -1.68 7.50 -3.80
C PHE A 48 -2.12 6.69 -5.03
N SER A 49 -3.35 6.18 -5.02
CA SER A 49 -3.88 5.37 -6.11
C SER A 49 -4.00 6.18 -7.40
N SER A 50 -4.50 7.41 -7.32
CA SER A 50 -4.61 8.33 -8.46
C SER A 50 -3.24 8.70 -9.02
N TYR A 51 -2.24 8.93 -8.17
CA TYR A 51 -0.87 9.23 -8.60
C TYR A 51 -0.24 8.06 -9.36
N ILE A 52 -0.31 6.84 -8.81
CA ILE A 52 0.36 5.69 -9.42
C ILE A 52 -0.36 5.16 -10.66
N LEU A 53 -1.69 5.22 -10.70
CA LEU A 53 -2.45 4.78 -11.87
C LEU A 53 -2.35 5.74 -13.05
N SER A 54 -1.73 6.91 -12.87
CA SER A 54 -1.61 7.86 -13.96
C SER A 54 -0.65 7.38 -15.04
N THR A 55 -1.13 7.38 -16.29
CA THR A 55 -0.39 6.99 -17.49
C THR A 55 0.35 8.15 -18.17
N VAL A 56 0.11 9.38 -17.71
CA VAL A 56 0.77 10.62 -18.13
C VAL A 56 1.48 11.18 -16.90
N GLU A 57 2.66 11.82 -17.03
CA GLU A 57 3.24 12.58 -15.92
C GLU A 57 2.35 13.78 -15.60
N PRO A 58 1.57 13.76 -14.51
CA PRO A 58 0.61 14.81 -14.23
C PRO A 58 1.28 15.67 -13.18
N VAL A 59 2.00 16.70 -13.63
CA VAL A 59 2.45 17.79 -12.78
C VAL A 59 1.30 18.26 -11.86
N GLU A 60 0.06 18.23 -12.36
CA GLU A 60 -1.15 18.53 -11.61
C GLU A 60 -1.48 17.52 -10.49
N LEU A 61 -1.39 16.20 -10.72
CA LEU A 61 -1.64 15.20 -9.67
C LEU A 61 -0.55 15.23 -8.60
N LEU A 62 0.71 15.46 -9.00
CA LEU A 62 1.81 15.68 -8.06
C LEU A 62 1.57 16.93 -7.21
N HIS A 63 1.12 18.02 -7.84
CA HIS A 63 0.77 19.25 -7.14
C HIS A 63 -0.40 19.05 -6.17
N GLN A 64 -1.46 18.35 -6.58
CA GLN A 64 -2.61 18.03 -5.74
C GLN A 64 -2.20 17.15 -4.55
N ALA A 65 -1.41 16.10 -4.80
CA ALA A 65 -0.85 15.25 -3.75
C ALA A 65 0.00 16.06 -2.78
N SER A 66 0.94 16.86 -3.28
CA SER A 66 1.80 17.72 -2.46
C SER A 66 0.99 18.69 -1.61
N LYS A 67 0.00 19.37 -2.18
CA LYS A 67 -0.89 20.28 -1.45
C LYS A 67 -1.68 19.56 -0.36
N PHE A 68 -2.21 18.37 -0.65
CA PHE A 68 -2.89 17.53 0.33
C PHE A 68 -1.96 17.13 1.47
N LEU A 69 -0.77 16.59 1.17
CA LEU A 69 0.20 16.16 2.17
C LEU A 69 0.64 17.33 3.06
N ASN A 70 0.95 18.50 2.48
CA ASN A 70 1.24 19.73 3.25
C ASN A 70 0.09 20.17 4.17
N THR A 71 -1.15 19.87 3.79
CA THR A 71 -2.33 20.23 4.60
C THR A 71 -2.51 19.30 5.80
N VAL A 72 -2.12 18.03 5.69
CA VAL A 72 -2.44 17.00 6.70
C VAL A 72 -1.23 16.51 7.49
N MET A 73 -0.01 16.64 6.96
CA MET A 73 1.23 16.20 7.61
C MET A 73 1.96 17.37 8.28
N VAL A 74 2.79 17.04 9.27
CA VAL A 74 3.86 17.95 9.73
C VAL A 74 5.00 17.97 8.70
N SER A 75 5.79 19.04 8.69
CA SER A 75 6.84 19.23 7.67
C SER A 75 7.95 18.17 7.72
N ASP A 76 8.21 17.61 8.90
CA ASP A 76 9.23 16.60 9.20
C ASP A 76 8.63 15.19 9.43
N VAL A 77 7.46 14.92 8.83
CA VAL A 77 6.75 13.64 8.94
C VAL A 77 7.70 12.45 8.71
N ILE A 78 7.62 11.45 9.58
CA ILE A 78 8.46 10.26 9.53
C ILE A 78 7.88 9.26 8.53
N ILE A 79 8.66 8.85 7.53
CA ILE A 79 8.27 7.93 6.45
C ILE A 79 9.23 6.73 6.45
N GLY A 80 8.91 5.70 7.23
CA GLY A 80 9.85 4.60 7.47
C GLY A 80 11.16 5.12 8.10
N SER A 81 12.27 5.08 7.34
CA SER A 81 13.59 5.63 7.70
C SER A 81 13.83 7.05 7.17
N HIS A 82 12.91 7.62 6.40
CA HIS A 82 13.03 8.93 5.76
C HIS A 82 12.16 9.98 6.45
N PHE A 83 12.37 11.26 6.09
CA PHE A 83 11.67 12.39 6.71
C PHE A 83 11.17 13.38 5.67
N GLY A 84 9.99 13.94 5.94
CA GLY A 84 9.41 15.04 5.19
C GLY A 84 8.54 14.64 3.99
N ILE A 85 7.79 15.63 3.50
CA ILE A 85 6.78 15.46 2.45
C ILE A 85 7.43 15.07 1.11
N GLU A 86 8.58 15.63 0.77
CA GLU A 86 9.30 15.28 -0.46
C GLU A 86 9.75 13.82 -0.47
N ALA A 87 10.21 13.30 0.68
CA ALA A 87 10.56 11.89 0.80
C ALA A 87 9.35 10.97 0.59
N GLN A 88 8.16 11.44 0.96
CA GLN A 88 6.91 10.71 0.75
C GLN A 88 6.47 10.71 -0.72
N LEU A 89 6.55 11.86 -1.39
CA LEU A 89 6.27 11.95 -2.82
C LEU A 89 7.25 11.10 -3.64
N GLU A 90 8.53 11.10 -3.28
CA GLU A 90 9.52 10.22 -3.92
C GLU A 90 9.19 8.74 -3.69
N ASN A 91 8.69 8.38 -2.50
CA ASN A 91 8.24 7.02 -2.25
C ASN A 91 7.13 6.60 -3.23
N TRP A 92 6.15 7.47 -3.46
CA TRP A 92 5.07 7.21 -4.43
C TRP A 92 5.60 7.12 -5.86
N ARG A 93 6.56 7.98 -6.22
CA ARG A 93 7.24 7.96 -7.52
C ARG A 93 7.95 6.63 -7.76
N LEU A 94 8.64 6.10 -6.76
CA LEU A 94 9.31 4.80 -6.85
C LEU A 94 8.31 3.66 -7.11
N TYR A 95 7.17 3.63 -6.42
CA TYR A 95 6.13 2.62 -6.71
C TYR A 95 5.59 2.75 -8.14
N ALA A 96 5.37 3.96 -8.65
CA ALA A 96 4.95 4.19 -10.04
C ALA A 96 6.00 3.74 -11.07
N GLN A 97 7.29 3.81 -10.73
CA GLN A 97 8.38 3.33 -11.57
C GLN A 97 8.56 1.81 -11.53
N PHE A 98 8.25 1.17 -10.41
CA PHE A 98 8.44 -0.26 -10.25
C PHE A 98 7.25 -1.07 -10.78
N PHE A 99 6.04 -0.51 -10.75
CA PHE A 99 4.81 -1.22 -11.07
C PHE A 99 3.97 -0.49 -12.11
N ASP A 100 3.81 -1.10 -13.29
CA ASP A 100 2.86 -0.61 -14.30
C ASP A 100 1.40 -0.86 -13.91
N LYS A 101 1.18 -1.88 -13.06
CA LYS A 101 -0.15 -2.39 -12.70
C LYS A 101 -0.18 -2.65 -11.20
N ILE A 102 -0.52 -1.62 -10.43
CA ILE A 102 -0.74 -1.70 -8.99
C ILE A 102 -2.12 -1.13 -8.64
N GLN A 103 -2.81 -1.80 -7.72
CA GLN A 103 -4.08 -1.38 -7.18
C GLN A 103 -4.01 -1.43 -5.66
N LEU A 104 -4.37 -0.33 -5.01
CA LEU A 104 -4.48 -0.25 -3.56
C LEU A 104 -5.95 -0.10 -3.17
N GLY A 105 -6.45 -1.04 -2.36
CA GLY A 105 -7.80 -0.99 -1.82
C GLY A 105 -7.79 -0.81 -0.31
N LEU A 106 -8.59 0.12 0.20
CA LEU A 106 -8.86 0.26 1.63
C LEU A 106 -9.91 -0.77 2.07
N ARG A 107 -9.61 -1.58 3.09
CA ARG A 107 -10.49 -2.65 3.60
C ARG A 107 -11.21 -2.25 4.86
N SER A 108 -10.46 -1.72 5.81
CA SER A 108 -10.99 -1.25 7.08
C SER A 108 -10.02 -0.24 7.67
N MET A 109 -10.48 0.47 8.68
CA MET A 109 -9.65 1.35 9.48
C MET A 109 -10.00 1.10 10.94
N HIS A 110 -9.03 1.25 11.83
CA HIS A 110 -9.27 1.28 13.27
C HIS A 110 -8.17 2.09 13.97
N MET A 111 -8.49 2.64 15.14
CA MET A 111 -7.46 3.21 16.02
C MET A 111 -6.79 2.07 16.78
N SER A 112 -5.47 1.98 16.67
CA SER A 112 -4.68 1.04 17.48
C SER A 112 -4.29 1.64 18.84
N THR A 113 -4.13 2.95 18.89
CA THR A 113 -3.93 3.76 20.10
C THR A 113 -4.66 5.09 19.90
N THR A 114 -4.68 5.97 20.90
CA THR A 114 -5.25 7.32 20.76
C THR A 114 -4.53 8.17 19.70
N GLU A 115 -3.28 7.86 19.37
CA GLU A 115 -2.41 8.62 18.47
C GLU A 115 -2.02 7.84 17.21
N THR A 116 -2.63 6.67 16.98
CA THR A 116 -2.28 5.81 15.84
C THR A 116 -3.52 5.25 15.16
N LEU A 117 -3.78 5.72 13.95
CA LEU A 117 -4.76 5.15 13.04
C LEU A 117 -4.10 4.07 12.17
N VAL A 118 -4.73 2.90 12.07
CA VAL A 118 -4.31 1.82 11.19
C VAL A 118 -5.36 1.62 10.10
N ALA A 119 -4.95 1.82 8.86
CA ALA A 119 -5.72 1.49 7.66
C ALA A 119 -5.28 0.13 7.14
N CYS A 120 -6.17 -0.87 7.17
CA CYS A 120 -5.93 -2.17 6.57
C CYS A 120 -6.19 -2.08 5.07
N THR A 121 -5.22 -2.53 4.27
CA THR A 121 -5.25 -2.42 2.81
C THR A 121 -5.10 -3.78 2.13
N CYS A 122 -5.50 -3.83 0.87
CA CYS A 122 -5.24 -4.93 -0.04
C CYS A 122 -4.53 -4.36 -1.26
N VAL A 123 -3.32 -4.85 -1.52
CA VAL A 123 -2.49 -4.42 -2.65
C VAL A 123 -2.51 -5.52 -3.70
N SER A 124 -2.78 -5.17 -4.94
CA SER A 124 -2.73 -6.09 -6.06
C SER A 124 -1.71 -5.57 -7.06
N VAL A 125 -0.68 -6.36 -7.34
CA VAL A 125 0.33 -6.04 -8.36
C VAL A 125 0.43 -7.14 -9.41
N THR A 126 0.71 -6.76 -10.65
CA THR A 126 1.19 -7.72 -11.66
C THR A 126 2.68 -7.50 -11.86
N ILE A 127 3.48 -8.56 -11.73
CA ILE A 127 4.91 -8.49 -11.99
C ILE A 127 5.12 -8.36 -13.50
N THR A 128 5.47 -7.18 -13.98
CA THR A 128 5.77 -6.93 -15.40
C THR A 128 7.27 -7.03 -15.67
N ASN A 129 7.67 -6.91 -16.94
CA ASN A 129 9.07 -6.70 -17.29
C ASN A 129 9.66 -5.52 -16.51
N ARG A 130 8.95 -4.39 -16.42
CA ARG A 130 9.41 -3.23 -15.64
C ARG A 130 9.66 -3.59 -14.17
N THR A 131 8.76 -4.35 -13.56
CA THR A 131 8.95 -4.82 -12.17
C THR A 131 10.18 -5.71 -12.02
N LEU A 132 10.45 -6.61 -12.97
CA LEU A 132 11.67 -7.44 -12.94
C LEU A 132 12.93 -6.59 -13.12
N GLN A 133 12.91 -5.64 -14.06
CA GLN A 133 14.03 -4.75 -14.33
C GLN A 133 14.39 -3.87 -13.13
N GLN A 134 13.38 -3.27 -12.49
CA GLN A 134 13.59 -2.33 -11.39
C GLN A 134 13.74 -3.01 -10.04
N GLY A 135 12.90 -4.01 -9.77
CA GLY A 135 12.79 -4.67 -8.46
C GLY A 135 13.66 -5.91 -8.29
N PHE A 136 13.94 -6.64 -9.38
CA PHE A 136 14.71 -7.88 -9.35
C PHE A 136 15.84 -7.90 -10.39
N PRO A 137 16.65 -6.84 -10.51
CA PRO A 137 17.61 -6.69 -11.61
C PRO A 137 18.64 -7.82 -11.66
N HIS A 138 19.00 -8.36 -10.50
CA HIS A 138 19.95 -9.46 -10.33
C HIS A 138 19.47 -10.81 -10.87
N LEU A 139 18.18 -10.95 -11.17
CA LEU A 139 17.64 -12.17 -11.79
C LEU A 139 17.90 -12.22 -13.30
N ASN A 140 18.42 -11.15 -13.90
CA ASN A 140 19.01 -11.17 -15.23
C ASN A 140 20.52 -11.44 -15.13
N SER A 141 21.07 -12.19 -16.07
CA SER A 141 22.50 -12.51 -16.11
C SER A 141 23.42 -11.29 -16.21
N ASP A 142 22.92 -10.15 -16.71
CA ASP A 142 23.69 -8.90 -16.74
C ASP A 142 23.81 -8.23 -15.36
N GLY A 143 23.01 -8.68 -14.38
CA GLY A 143 22.93 -8.12 -13.03
C GLY A 143 22.30 -6.73 -12.96
N THR A 144 21.89 -6.16 -14.10
CA THR A 144 21.42 -4.78 -14.26
C THR A 144 20.03 -4.73 -14.91
N GLY A 145 19.22 -5.76 -14.68
CA GLY A 145 17.84 -5.81 -15.14
C GLY A 145 17.72 -5.86 -16.66
N GLY A 146 18.65 -6.47 -17.37
CA GLY A 146 18.59 -6.61 -18.82
C GLY A 146 18.92 -5.34 -19.61
N THR A 147 19.41 -4.28 -18.96
CA THR A 147 19.80 -3.02 -19.63
C THR A 147 21.00 -3.20 -20.56
N LYS A 148 21.83 -4.22 -20.32
CA LYS A 148 22.98 -4.58 -21.17
C LYS A 148 22.71 -5.85 -22.00
N GLY A 149 21.45 -6.24 -22.14
CA GLY A 149 21.05 -7.55 -22.65
C GLY A 149 21.13 -8.62 -21.56
N GLY A 150 21.34 -9.88 -21.95
CA GLY A 150 21.40 -11.01 -21.02
C GLY A 150 20.13 -11.86 -20.98
N VAL A 151 20.16 -12.88 -20.15
CA VAL A 151 19.11 -13.91 -20.06
C VAL A 151 18.47 -13.87 -18.69
N TRP A 152 17.15 -13.82 -18.67
CA TRP A 152 16.37 -13.91 -17.43
C TRP A 152 16.46 -15.31 -16.85
N SER A 153 16.71 -15.39 -15.54
CA SER A 153 16.70 -16.66 -14.82
C SER A 153 15.32 -17.35 -14.89
N PRO A 154 15.26 -18.68 -14.72
CA PRO A 154 13.99 -19.40 -14.64
C PRO A 154 13.03 -18.87 -13.57
N VAL A 155 13.57 -18.28 -12.49
CA VAL A 155 12.78 -17.66 -11.42
C VAL A 155 12.08 -16.40 -11.92
N ALA A 156 12.80 -15.51 -12.60
CA ALA A 156 12.21 -14.31 -13.21
C ALA A 156 11.14 -14.66 -14.26
N VAL A 157 11.41 -15.66 -15.11
CA VAL A 157 10.44 -16.13 -16.12
C VAL A 157 9.15 -16.63 -15.46
N ARG A 158 9.25 -17.35 -14.34
CA ARG A 158 8.08 -17.79 -13.57
C ARG A 158 7.33 -16.66 -12.88
N MET A 159 8.03 -15.59 -12.53
CA MET A 159 7.43 -14.41 -11.89
C MET A 159 6.71 -13.49 -12.88
N LEU A 160 7.17 -13.44 -14.12
CA LEU A 160 6.60 -12.57 -15.15
C LEU A 160 5.10 -12.83 -15.37
N ASP A 161 4.35 -11.73 -15.49
CA ASP A 161 2.90 -11.65 -15.68
C ASP A 161 2.07 -12.26 -14.55
N GLN A 162 2.69 -12.63 -13.43
CA GLN A 162 1.98 -13.15 -12.28
C GLN A 162 1.35 -12.02 -11.47
N LYS A 163 0.09 -12.24 -11.07
CA LYS A 163 -0.63 -11.33 -10.18
C LYS A 163 -0.42 -11.73 -8.73
N LEU A 164 0.13 -10.83 -7.92
CA LEU A 164 0.24 -10.98 -6.48
C LEU A 164 -0.87 -10.17 -5.80
N ILE A 165 -1.52 -10.79 -4.82
CA ILE A 165 -2.46 -10.12 -3.92
C ILE A 165 -1.86 -10.17 -2.52
N MET A 166 -1.65 -9.00 -1.92
CA MET A 166 -0.96 -8.79 -0.66
C MET A 166 -1.91 -8.12 0.34
N CYS A 167 -1.90 -8.59 1.57
CA CYS A 167 -2.52 -7.87 2.69
C CYS A 167 -1.52 -6.82 3.18
N GLY A 168 -1.98 -5.59 3.37
CA GLY A 168 -1.14 -4.50 3.82
C GLY A 168 -1.77 -3.68 4.93
N THR A 169 -0.97 -2.79 5.49
CA THR A 169 -1.40 -1.79 6.45
C THR A 169 -0.71 -0.47 6.17
N VAL A 170 -1.41 0.64 6.37
CA VAL A 170 -0.83 1.98 6.49
C VAL A 170 -1.10 2.46 7.90
N LYS A 171 -0.06 2.75 8.67
CA LYS A 171 -0.15 3.30 10.02
C LYS A 171 0.12 4.79 9.95
N PHE A 172 -0.80 5.58 10.49
CA PHE A 172 -0.68 7.02 10.63
C PHE A 172 -0.47 7.36 12.11
N GLY A 173 0.70 7.89 12.45
CA GLY A 173 0.94 8.54 13.73
C GLY A 173 0.38 9.96 13.70
N LEU A 174 -0.25 10.39 14.79
CA LEU A 174 -0.98 11.65 14.88
C LEU A 174 -0.47 12.49 16.04
N ASP A 175 -0.47 13.80 15.88
CA ASP A 175 -0.31 14.73 17.01
C ASP A 175 -1.67 15.10 17.63
N VAL A 176 -1.62 15.92 18.68
CA VAL A 176 -2.79 16.43 19.40
C VAL A 176 -3.73 17.29 18.54
N MET A 177 -3.30 17.72 17.35
CA MET A 177 -4.05 18.54 16.40
C MET A 177 -4.52 17.73 15.17
N ASP A 178 -4.50 16.40 15.25
CA ASP A 178 -4.81 15.47 14.16
C ASP A 178 -3.89 15.60 12.92
N LYS A 179 -2.69 16.18 13.07
CA LYS A 179 -1.68 16.19 12.01
C LYS A 179 -0.92 14.89 11.99
N VAL A 180 -0.60 14.40 10.79
CA VAL A 180 0.14 13.17 10.61
C VAL A 180 1.64 13.41 10.85
N THR A 181 2.18 12.76 11.88
CA THR A 181 3.59 12.81 12.29
C THR A 181 4.40 11.63 11.77
N ARG A 182 3.74 10.51 11.46
CA ARG A 182 4.37 9.32 10.89
C ARG A 182 3.46 8.63 9.89
N VAL A 183 4.02 8.13 8.81
CA VAL A 183 3.39 7.17 7.90
C VAL A 183 4.28 5.94 7.77
N ASP A 184 3.68 4.77 7.98
CA ASP A 184 4.36 3.49 7.80
C ASP A 184 3.46 2.55 7.00
N PHE A 185 3.87 2.25 5.77
CA PHE A 185 3.16 1.34 4.89
C PHE A 185 3.92 0.03 4.77
N GLN A 186 3.22 -1.09 4.95
CA GLN A 186 3.77 -2.43 4.79
C GLN A 186 2.77 -3.29 4.03
N ALA A 187 3.26 -4.22 3.20
CA ALA A 187 2.42 -5.27 2.62
C ALA A 187 3.15 -6.61 2.53
N ASP A 188 2.44 -7.70 2.80
CA ASP A 188 3.02 -9.06 2.78
C ASP A 188 3.17 -9.56 1.33
N MET A 189 4.34 -9.31 0.73
CA MET A 189 4.74 -9.87 -0.56
C MET A 189 5.27 -11.30 -0.42
N MET A 190 5.75 -11.67 0.76
CA MET A 190 6.34 -12.97 1.05
C MET A 190 5.35 -14.12 0.87
N THR A 191 4.13 -13.99 1.39
CA THR A 191 3.08 -15.01 1.27
C THR A 191 2.72 -15.31 -0.20
N PRO A 192 2.35 -14.34 -1.05
CA PRO A 192 2.03 -14.64 -2.44
C PRO A 192 3.25 -15.12 -3.24
N MET A 193 4.46 -14.66 -2.92
CA MET A 193 5.69 -15.18 -3.54
C MET A 193 5.96 -16.64 -3.19
N THR A 194 5.70 -17.06 -1.94
CA THR A 194 5.78 -18.47 -1.53
C THR A 194 4.80 -19.33 -2.32
N LYS A 195 3.56 -18.85 -2.46
CA LYS A 195 2.52 -19.54 -3.22
C LYS A 195 2.88 -19.65 -4.69
N LEU A 196 3.50 -18.63 -5.27
CA LEU A 196 3.89 -18.62 -6.67
C LEU A 196 5.10 -19.54 -6.97
N LEU A 197 6.13 -19.47 -6.12
CA LEU A 197 7.40 -20.15 -6.39
C LEU A 197 7.44 -21.58 -5.84
N HIS A 198 6.56 -21.93 -4.90
CA HIS A 198 6.43 -23.26 -4.26
C HIS A 198 7.71 -23.77 -3.59
N ASN A 199 8.69 -22.89 -3.33
CA ASN A 199 9.98 -23.27 -2.76
C ASN A 199 10.61 -22.07 -2.03
N LEU A 200 10.78 -22.19 -0.72
CA LEU A 200 11.37 -21.12 0.11
C LEU A 200 12.81 -20.77 -0.28
N ARG A 201 13.61 -21.72 -0.75
CA ARG A 201 14.96 -21.45 -1.26
C ARG A 201 14.90 -20.59 -2.53
N THR A 202 13.95 -20.87 -3.41
CA THR A 202 13.73 -20.07 -4.63
C THR A 202 13.22 -18.67 -4.28
N VAL A 203 12.33 -18.55 -3.28
CA VAL A 203 11.87 -17.23 -2.82
C VAL A 203 13.00 -16.44 -2.18
N SER A 204 13.79 -17.06 -1.29
CA SER A 204 14.97 -16.43 -0.68
C SER A 204 15.96 -15.97 -1.75
N TYR A 205 16.21 -16.79 -2.77
CA TYR A 205 17.02 -16.42 -3.93
C TYR A 205 16.45 -15.20 -4.66
N ALA A 206 15.14 -15.17 -4.91
CA ALA A 206 14.48 -14.03 -5.56
C ALA A 206 14.66 -12.71 -4.79
N PHE A 207 14.70 -12.75 -3.45
CA PHE A 207 14.86 -11.55 -2.62
C PHE A 207 16.31 -11.21 -2.24
N THR A 208 17.31 -12.02 -2.62
CA THR A 208 18.68 -11.88 -2.09
C THR A 208 19.33 -10.53 -2.45
N LYS A 209 19.12 -10.04 -3.67
CA LYS A 209 19.61 -8.73 -4.13
C LYS A 209 18.47 -7.93 -4.78
N ALA A 210 17.25 -8.17 -4.30
CA ALA A 210 16.08 -7.45 -4.79
C ALA A 210 16.11 -6.01 -4.27
N ARG A 211 15.63 -5.08 -5.09
CA ARG A 211 15.34 -3.69 -4.70
C ARG A 211 13.92 -3.55 -4.12
N ILE A 212 13.19 -4.66 -3.99
CA ILE A 212 11.92 -4.75 -3.27
C ILE A 212 12.08 -5.78 -2.16
N THR A 213 11.68 -5.43 -0.94
CA THR A 213 11.74 -6.32 0.22
C THR A 213 10.50 -7.25 0.29
N PRO A 214 10.56 -8.34 1.07
CA PRO A 214 9.38 -9.19 1.31
C PRO A 214 8.18 -8.47 1.95
N ASP A 215 8.45 -7.35 2.62
CA ASP A 215 7.46 -6.45 3.24
C ASP A 215 6.98 -5.32 2.30
N PHE A 216 7.33 -5.45 1.02
CA PHE A 216 6.91 -4.57 -0.08
C PHE A 216 7.47 -3.14 -0.02
N TYR A 217 8.56 -2.91 0.73
CA TYR A 217 9.34 -1.68 0.66
C TYR A 217 10.28 -1.67 -0.55
N ILE A 218 10.44 -0.50 -1.19
CA ILE A 218 11.46 -0.28 -2.21
C ILE A 218 12.74 0.22 -1.54
N VAL A 219 13.84 -0.49 -1.74
CA VAL A 219 15.17 -0.12 -1.24
C VAL A 219 15.72 1.00 -2.12
N ARG A 220 16.06 2.15 -1.52
CA ARG A 220 16.64 3.27 -2.27
C ARG A 220 18.14 3.06 -2.42
N ASP A 221 18.73 3.62 -3.47
CA ASP A 221 20.16 3.45 -3.72
C ASP A 221 21.06 4.10 -2.63
N VAL A 222 20.48 4.97 -1.79
CA VAL A 222 21.14 5.54 -0.60
C VAL A 222 21.14 4.61 0.61
N ASP A 223 20.36 3.52 0.58
CA ASP A 223 20.21 2.54 1.65
C ASP A 223 21.08 1.27 1.42
N ILE A 224 21.86 1.22 0.32
CA ILE A 224 22.68 0.07 -0.13
C ILE A 224 24.17 0.30 0.13
#